data_AF-A0A0X3BKV8-F1
#
_entry.id   AF-A0A0X3BKV8-F1
#
_cell.length_a   1.000
_cell.length_b   1.000
_cell.length_c   1.000
_cell.angle_alpha   90.00
_cell.angle_beta   90.00
_cell.angle_gamma   90.00
#
_symmetry.space_group_name_H-M   'P 1'
#
loop_
_entity.id
_entity.type
_entity.pdbx_description
1 polymer ?
#
loop_
_entity_poly.entity_id
_entity_poly.type
_entity_poly.pdbx_seq_one_letter_code
_entity_poly.pdbx_strand_id
1 'polypeptide(L)'
;MVSRGDYFEVREIERQQRLRVFDLKAGVARTLTEAEVERLIGNVREAESALVVFTQPNVVGLMDPRTYRTRELDAVPWTFPVEGQPIRVLRDEEQDRLVIVG
;
A
#
# COMPACT_ATOMS: atom_id res chain seq x y z
N MET A 1 3.20 -6.65 -1.93
CA MET A 1 2.95 -8.10 -1.75
C MET A 1 2.16 -8.32 -0.47
N VAL A 2 1.62 -9.51 -0.27
CA VAL A 2 0.90 -9.93 0.93
C VAL A 2 1.69 -11.02 1.65
N SER A 3 1.77 -10.93 2.98
CA SER A 3 2.30 -11.97 3.85
C SER A 3 1.53 -11.96 5.17
N ARG A 4 1.02 -13.12 5.60
CA ARG A 4 0.18 -13.28 6.80
C ARG A 4 -1.00 -12.30 6.83
N GLY A 5 -1.56 -11.99 5.66
CA GLY A 5 -2.66 -11.03 5.50
C GLY A 5 -2.30 -9.55 5.56
N ASP A 6 -1.04 -9.17 5.82
CA ASP A 6 -0.57 -7.78 5.82
C ASP A 6 0.14 -7.42 4.50
N TYR A 7 0.12 -6.13 4.14
CA TYR A 7 0.73 -5.62 2.92
C TYR A 7 2.16 -5.13 3.16
N PHE A 8 3.07 -5.54 2.27
CA PHE A 8 4.48 -5.17 2.31
C PHE A 8 4.96 -4.66 0.96
N GLU A 9 5.85 -3.67 0.98
CA GLU A 9 6.62 -3.27 -0.20
C GLU A 9 8.02 -3.87 -0.14
N VAL A 10 8.43 -4.59 -1.18
CA VAL A 10 9.81 -5.10 -1.28
C VAL A 10 10.73 -3.94 -1.63
N ARG A 11 11.72 -3.68 -0.78
CA ARG A 11 12.73 -2.65 -0.98
C ARG A 11 14.03 -3.22 -1.54
N GLU A 12 14.40 -4.43 -1.11
CA GLU A 12 15.62 -5.11 -1.56
C GLU A 12 15.43 -6.63 -1.54
N ILE A 13 16.03 -7.32 -2.50
CA ILE A 13 16.14 -8.77 -2.52
C ILE A 13 17.57 -9.11 -2.10
N GLU A 14 17.70 -9.74 -0.94
CA GLU A 14 18.99 -10.15 -0.39
C GLU A 14 19.36 -11.56 -0.87
N ARG A 15 20.58 -11.99 -0.53
CA ARG A 15 21.00 -13.38 -0.76
C ARG A 15 20.16 -14.34 0.10
N GLN A 16 20.13 -15.61 -0.29
CA GLN A 16 19.46 -16.68 0.47
C GLN A 16 17.93 -16.48 0.61
N GLN A 17 17.27 -15.97 -0.43
CA GLN A 17 15.80 -15.83 -0.48
C GLN A 17 15.23 -14.96 0.65
N ARG A 18 16.01 -13.98 1.11
CA ARG A 18 15.56 -12.98 2.07
C ARG A 18 15.14 -11.72 1.35
N LEU A 19 14.08 -11.11 1.85
CA LEU A 19 13.50 -9.88 1.33
C LEU A 19 13.55 -8.84 2.43
N ARG A 20 14.17 -7.69 2.13
CA ARG A 20 14.00 -6.50 2.96
C ARG A 20 12.75 -5.78 2.49
N VAL A 21 11.82 -5.64 3.42
CA VAL A 21 10.47 -5.16 3.12
C VAL A 21 10.12 -3.98 4.00
N PHE A 22 9.19 -3.16 3.52
CA PHE A 22 8.57 -2.09 4.28
C PHE A 22 7.13 -2.50 4.58
N ASP A 23 6.81 -2.57 5.88
CA ASP A 23 5.46 -2.86 6.37
C ASP A 23 4.57 -1.66 6.09
N LEU A 24 3.62 -1.79 5.17
CA LEU A 24 2.78 -0.66 4.72
C LEU A 24 1.76 -0.24 5.78
N LYS A 25 1.50 -1.06 6.80
CA LYS A 25 0.62 -0.71 7.91
C LYS A 25 1.39 0.00 9.03
N ALA A 26 2.51 -0.58 9.45
CA ALA A 26 3.28 -0.07 10.58
C ALA A 26 4.30 1.03 10.18
N GLY A 27 4.68 1.11 8.91
CA GLY A 27 5.68 2.07 8.43
C GLY A 27 7.12 1.74 8.83
N VAL A 28 7.43 0.45 9.04
CA VAL A 28 8.75 0.00 9.51
C VAL A 28 9.38 -1.02 8.58
N ALA A 29 10.70 -1.05 8.53
CA ALA A 29 11.43 -2.07 7.79
C ALA A 29 11.38 -3.42 8.51
N ARG A 30 11.21 -4.51 7.76
CA ARG A 30 11.25 -5.90 8.24
C ARG A 30 12.04 -6.77 7.26
N THR A 31 12.39 -7.97 7.70
CA THR A 31 12.95 -9.02 6.84
C THR A 31 11.98 -10.18 6.80
N LEU A 32 11.67 -10.64 5.59
CA LEU A 32 10.86 -11.83 5.33
C LEU A 32 11.66 -12.80 4.45
N THR A 33 11.23 -14.05 4.41
CA THR A 33 11.70 -15.02 3.40
C THR A 33 10.76 -15.06 2.21
N GLU A 34 11.24 -15.47 1.03
CA GLU A 34 10.37 -15.67 -0.14
C GLU A 34 9.23 -16.65 0.13
N ALA A 35 9.45 -17.64 0.99
CA ALA A 35 8.44 -18.62 1.39
C ALA A 35 7.29 -18.00 2.22
N GLU A 36 7.48 -16.83 2.81
CA GLU A 36 6.44 -16.10 3.54
C GLU A 36 5.58 -15.23 2.61
N VAL A 37 5.92 -15.13 1.32
CA VAL A 37 5.13 -14.38 0.35
C VAL A 37 3.91 -15.22 -0.06
N GLU A 38 2.73 -14.72 0.28
CA GLU A 38 1.47 -15.36 -0.10
C GLU A 38 1.06 -14.95 -1.52
N ARG A 39 1.22 -13.67 -1.85
CA ARG A 39 0.78 -13.12 -3.12
C ARG A 39 1.47 -11.81 -3.50
N LEU A 40 1.64 -11.60 -4.80
CA LEU A 40 2.05 -10.31 -5.37
C LEU A 40 0.81 -9.50 -5.78
N ILE A 41 0.78 -8.21 -5.41
CA ILE A 41 -0.33 -7.30 -5.73
C ILE A 41 -0.02 -6.34 -6.88
N GLY A 42 1.26 -6.20 -7.25
CA GLY A 42 1.70 -5.26 -8.29
C GLY A 42 3.09 -4.69 -8.04
N ASN A 43 3.53 -3.81 -8.95
CA ASN A 43 4.79 -3.10 -8.87
C ASN A 43 4.56 -1.64 -8.47
N VAL A 44 5.30 -1.12 -7.49
CA VAL A 44 5.16 0.28 -7.06
C VAL A 44 5.38 1.29 -8.20
N ARG A 45 6.12 0.93 -9.26
CA ARG A 45 6.29 1.79 -10.45
C ARG A 45 5.00 1.97 -11.26
N GLU A 46 4.06 1.05 -11.12
CA GLU A 46 2.76 1.05 -11.79
C GLU A 46 1.64 1.61 -10.89
N ALA A 47 2.00 2.17 -9.73
CA ALA A 47 1.03 2.74 -8.80
C ALA A 47 0.19 3.85 -9.46
N GLU A 48 -1.12 3.75 -9.29
CA GLU A 48 -2.10 4.73 -9.74
C GLU A 48 -2.07 5.96 -8.81
N SER A 49 -2.47 7.10 -9.34
CA SER A 49 -2.60 8.35 -8.57
C SER A 49 -4.07 8.53 -8.16
N ALA A 50 -4.36 8.34 -6.87
CA ALA A 50 -5.69 8.58 -6.30
C ALA A 50 -5.76 9.99 -5.69
N LEU A 51 -6.90 10.66 -5.81
CA LEU A 51 -7.10 11.98 -5.20
C LEU A 51 -7.50 11.82 -3.73
N VAL A 52 -6.84 12.51 -2.81
CA VAL A 52 -7.30 12.61 -1.42
C VAL A 52 -8.52 13.54 -1.38
N VAL A 53 -9.68 12.97 -1.06
CA VAL A 53 -10.97 13.68 -0.98
C VAL A 53 -11.16 14.30 0.40
N PHE A 54 -10.83 13.57 1.46
CA PHE A 54 -10.88 14.06 2.83
C PHE A 54 -9.87 13.36 3.73
N THR A 55 -9.54 14.01 4.85
CA THR A 55 -8.71 13.44 5.93
C THR A 55 -9.42 13.55 7.28
N GLN A 56 -9.42 12.47 8.04
CA GLN A 56 -9.95 12.39 9.40
C GLN A 56 -8.97 11.62 10.30
N PRO A 57 -9.10 11.69 11.64
CA PRO A 57 -8.29 10.86 12.51
C PRO A 57 -8.39 9.38 12.14
N ASN A 58 -7.26 8.77 11.78
CA ASN A 58 -7.10 7.37 11.36
C ASN A 58 -7.79 6.96 10.04
N VAL A 59 -8.45 7.87 9.32
CA VAL A 59 -9.17 7.55 8.08
C VAL A 59 -8.83 8.56 6.99
N VAL A 60 -8.59 8.05 5.78
CA VAL A 60 -8.43 8.87 4.57
C VAL A 60 -9.45 8.45 3.52
N GLY A 61 -10.16 9.42 2.97
CA GLY A 61 -11.05 9.21 1.83
C GLY A 61 -10.29 9.43 0.53
N LEU A 62 -10.15 8.39 -0.29
CA LEU A 62 -9.49 8.44 -1.59
C LEU A 62 -10.51 8.28 -2.72
N MET A 63 -10.43 9.13 -3.74
CA MET A 63 -11.15 8.90 -4.98
C MET A 63 -10.43 7.81 -5.77
N ASP A 64 -11.09 6.67 -5.91
CA ASP A 64 -10.62 5.57 -6.75
C ASP A 64 -10.50 6.06 -8.20
N PRO A 65 -9.30 6.06 -8.81
CA PRO A 65 -9.09 6.61 -10.15
C PRO A 65 -9.76 5.78 -11.25
N ARG A 66 -10.11 4.52 -10.97
CA ARG A 66 -10.78 3.62 -11.91
C ARG A 66 -12.30 3.75 -11.87
N THR A 67 -12.86 3.91 -10.67
CA THR A 67 -14.32 3.90 -10.48
C THR A 67 -14.91 5.27 -10.18
N TYR A 68 -14.07 6.28 -9.91
CA TYR A 68 -14.43 7.62 -9.46
C TYR A 68 -15.28 7.64 -8.17
N ARG A 69 -15.28 6.54 -7.41
CA ARG A 69 -15.95 6.43 -6.12
C ARG A 69 -14.97 6.74 -4.99
N THR A 70 -15.44 7.43 -3.96
CA THR A 70 -14.66 7.60 -2.73
C THR A 70 -14.58 6.27 -1.98
N ARG A 71 -13.37 5.89 -1.58
CA ARG A 71 -13.08 4.72 -0.72
C ARG A 71 -12.40 5.19 0.55
N GLU A 72 -12.87 4.70 1.68
CA GLU A 72 -12.27 4.95 2.99
C GLU A 72 -11.18 3.91 3.26
N LEU A 73 -10.00 4.40 3.62
CA LEU A 73 -8.85 3.58 3.99
C LEU A 73 -8.36 4.00 5.37
N ASP A 74 -7.74 3.07 6.09
CA ASP A 74 -6.98 3.39 7.28
C ASP A 74 -5.81 4.32 6.91
N ALA A 75 -5.66 5.43 7.65
CA ALA A 75 -4.51 6.29 7.51
C ALA A 75 -3.26 5.56 8.04
N VAL A 76 -2.18 5.60 7.26
CA VAL A 76 -0.92 4.94 7.61
C VAL A 76 0.10 5.97 8.14
N PRO A 77 0.85 5.65 9.22
CA PRO A 77 1.61 6.63 10.00
C PRO A 77 2.81 7.24 9.27
N TRP A 78 3.21 6.63 8.15
CA TRP A 78 4.35 7.05 7.34
C TRP A 78 3.95 7.93 6.14
N THR A 79 2.67 8.32 6.07
CA THR A 79 2.16 9.27 5.06
C THR A 79 1.52 10.49 5.72
N PHE A 80 1.45 11.58 4.97
CA PHE A 80 0.74 12.80 5.35
C PHE A 80 -0.21 13.19 4.21
N PRO A 81 -1.35 12.49 4.05
CA PRO A 81 -2.31 12.82 3.01
C PRO A 81 -2.82 14.25 3.18
N VAL A 82 -2.96 14.98 2.08
CA VAL A 82 -3.48 16.35 2.05
C VAL A 82 -4.65 16.40 1.10
N GLU A 83 -5.78 16.93 1.55
CA GLU A 83 -6.99 17.06 0.72
C GLU A 83 -6.71 17.81 -0.58
N GLY A 84 -7.25 17.31 -1.70
CA GLY A 84 -7.02 17.84 -3.03
C GLY A 84 -5.67 17.45 -3.65
N GLN A 85 -4.79 16.76 -2.92
CA GLN A 85 -3.52 16.27 -3.47
C GLN A 85 -3.59 14.79 -3.89
N PRO A 86 -2.78 14.38 -4.88
CA PRO A 86 -2.65 12.98 -5.24
C PRO A 86 -1.87 12.18 -4.20
N ILE A 87 -2.23 10.91 -4.04
CA ILE A 87 -1.48 9.90 -3.31
C ILE A 87 -1.35 8.62 -4.15
N ARG A 88 -0.23 7.93 -4.01
CA ARG A 88 0.07 6.73 -4.80
C ARG A 88 -0.58 5.51 -4.18
N VAL A 89 -1.29 4.74 -5.00
CA VAL A 89 -1.96 3.50 -4.57
C VAL A 89 -1.70 2.36 -5.54
N LEU A 90 -1.65 1.14 -5.02
CA LEU A 90 -1.81 -0.08 -5.81
C LEU A 90 -3.20 -0.66 -5.54
N ARG A 91 -3.74 -1.35 -6.55
CA ARG A 91 -4.96 -2.13 -6.39
C ARG A 91 -4.63 -3.58 -6.10
N ASP A 92 -5.20 -4.09 -5.03
CA ASP A 92 -5.36 -5.50 -4.81
C ASP A 92 -6.62 -5.99 -5.55
N GLU A 93 -6.45 -6.54 -6.75
CA GLU A 93 -7.57 -7.02 -7.59
C GLU A 93 -8.32 -8.20 -6.94
N GLU A 94 -7.68 -8.97 -6.07
CA GLU A 94 -8.31 -10.14 -5.42
C GLU A 94 -9.25 -9.73 -4.29
N GLN A 95 -8.86 -8.72 -3.52
CA GLN A 95 -9.69 -8.21 -2.42
C GLN A 95 -10.52 -6.98 -2.79
N ASP A 96 -10.38 -6.50 -4.03
CA ASP A 96 -10.85 -5.20 -4.49
C ASP A 96 -10.54 -4.10 -3.44
N ARG A 97 -9.25 -3.90 -3.14
CA ARG A 97 -8.78 -2.89 -2.17
C ARG A 97 -7.75 -1.96 -2.79
N LEU A 98 -7.76 -0.70 -2.35
CA LEU A 98 -6.67 0.23 -2.60
C LEU A 98 -5.66 0.14 -1.45
N VAL A 99 -4.37 0.12 -1.78
CA VAL A 99 -3.26 0.04 -0.82
C VAL A 99 -2.34 1.23 -1.06
N ILE A 100 -2.15 2.08 -0.04
CA ILE A 100 -1.24 3.23 -0.12
C ILE A 100 0.20 2.75 -0.20
N VAL A 101 0.99 3.32 -1.10
CA VAL A 101 2.40 2.97 -1.34
C VAL A 101 3.30 4.21 -1.40
N GLY A 102 4.60 4.03 -1.14
CA GLY A 102 5.61 5.11 -1.07
C GLY A 102 6.78 4.91 -2.00
#